data_AF-A0A7S2ID52-F1
#
_entry.id   AF-A0A7S2ID52-F1
#
_cell.length_a   1.000
_cell.length_b   1.000
_cell.length_c   1.000
_cell.angle_alpha   90.00
_cell.angle_beta   90.00
_cell.angle_gamma   90.00
#
_symmetry.space_group_name_H-M   'P 1'
#
loop_
_entity.id
_entity.type
_entity.pdbx_description
1 polymer ?
#
loop_
_entity_poly.entity_id
_entity_poly.type
_entity_poly.pdbx_seq_one_letter_code
_entity_poly.pdbx_strand_id
1 'polypeptide(L)'
;WGVVCIETITLAGSAGSETVLNEAIRDIIQENFRNLPITMLTLVQFLTFDNVVYIYKPMIEEDWRMSILFMVMLLVFGIVMMNLVTAIIVNSALEQAMQDKDMVKGVEEA
;
A
#
# COMPACT_ATOMS: atom_id res chain seq x y z
N TRP A 1 -11.85 3.34 6.67
CA TRP A 1 -11.57 3.09 5.25
C TRP A 1 -10.91 1.74 5.00
N GLY A 2 -9.77 1.38 5.63
CA GLY A 2 -9.17 0.03 5.47
C GLY A 2 -10.07 -1.15 5.89
N VAL A 3 -10.87 -1.00 6.94
CA VAL A 3 -11.84 -2.04 7.39
C VAL A 3 -12.95 -2.29 6.37
N VAL A 4 -13.41 -1.24 5.68
CA VAL A 4 -14.46 -1.36 4.65
C VAL A 4 -13.93 -2.14 3.45
N CYS A 5 -12.68 -1.92 3.04
CA CYS A 5 -12.05 -2.69 1.97
C CYS A 5 -11.89 -4.17 2.32
N ILE A 6 -11.50 -4.48 3.56
CA ILE A 6 -11.42 -5.87 4.05
C ILE A 6 -12.81 -6.51 4.05
N GLU A 7 -13.84 -5.79 4.49
CA GLU A 7 -15.22 -6.28 4.49
C GLU A 7 -15.76 -6.48 3.06
N THR A 8 -15.44 -5.59 2.10
CA THR A 8 -15.85 -5.77 0.69
C THR A 8 -15.13 -6.95 0.02
N ILE A 9 -13.84 -7.13 0.29
CA ILE A 9 -13.08 -8.30 -0.21
C ILE A 9 -13.60 -9.60 0.43
N THR A 10 -13.94 -9.57 1.72
CA THR A 10 -14.47 -10.74 2.44
C THR A 10 -15.90 -11.09 1.98
N LEU A 11 -16.75 -10.08 1.76
CA LEU A 11 -18.10 -10.27 1.23
C LEU A 11 -18.10 -10.69 -0.25
N ALA A 12 -17.15 -10.19 -1.06
CA ALA A 12 -16.95 -10.64 -2.44
C ALA A 12 -16.59 -12.13 -2.51
N GLY A 13 -15.75 -12.63 -1.58
CA GLY A 13 -15.47 -14.07 -1.46
C GLY A 13 -16.65 -14.94 -0.98
N SER A 14 -17.74 -14.32 -0.51
CA SER A 14 -18.95 -14.98 0.00
C SER A 14 -20.15 -14.90 -0.95
N ALA A 15 -20.19 -13.94 -1.87
CA ALA A 15 -21.29 -13.74 -2.80
C ALA A 15 -21.01 -14.51 -4.10
N GLY A 16 -21.41 -15.79 -4.13
CA GLY A 16 -21.13 -16.68 -5.25
C GLY A 16 -21.86 -16.34 -6.55
N SER A 17 -21.16 -16.52 -7.68
CA SER A 17 -21.66 -17.27 -8.85
C SER A 17 -20.52 -17.64 -9.81
N GLU A 18 -20.39 -18.96 -10.04
CA GLU A 18 -19.76 -19.68 -11.17
C GLU A 18 -18.21 -19.71 -11.39
N THR A 19 -17.65 -20.86 -11.01
CA THR A 19 -16.72 -21.72 -11.77
C THR A 19 -15.21 -21.35 -11.90
N VAL A 20 -14.38 -22.13 -11.18
CA VAL A 20 -12.92 -22.30 -11.30
C VAL A 20 -12.02 -21.14 -10.82
N LEU A 21 -12.29 -19.90 -11.20
CA LEU A 21 -11.45 -18.74 -10.81
C LEU A 21 -11.57 -18.42 -9.30
N ASN A 22 -12.71 -18.78 -8.71
CA ASN A 22 -13.00 -18.65 -7.28
C ASN A 22 -12.12 -19.52 -6.35
N GLU A 23 -11.60 -20.66 -6.82
CA GLU A 23 -10.70 -21.49 -6.00
C GLU A 23 -9.31 -20.85 -5.89
N ALA A 24 -8.75 -20.40 -7.02
CA ALA A 24 -7.50 -19.65 -7.04
C ALA A 24 -7.59 -18.33 -6.25
N ILE A 25 -8.72 -17.61 -6.35
CA ILE A 25 -8.94 -16.39 -5.56
C ILE A 25 -9.11 -16.71 -4.08
N ARG A 26 -9.81 -17.79 -3.72
CA ARG A 26 -9.90 -18.25 -2.33
C ARG A 26 -8.53 -18.63 -1.77
N ASP A 27 -7.69 -19.28 -2.56
CA ASP A 27 -6.34 -19.65 -2.15
C ASP A 27 -5.49 -18.40 -1.92
N ILE A 28 -5.54 -17.41 -2.83
CA ILE A 28 -4.85 -16.13 -2.67
C ILE A 28 -5.36 -15.39 -1.42
N ILE A 29 -6.68 -15.36 -1.18
CA ILE A 29 -7.25 -14.70 -0.01
C ILE A 29 -6.86 -15.44 1.26
N GLN A 30 -6.89 -16.77 1.28
CA GLN A 30 -6.44 -17.54 2.44
C GLN A 30 -4.94 -17.41 2.66
N GLU A 31 -4.12 -17.34 1.63
CA GLU A 31 -2.68 -17.22 1.79
C GLU A 31 -2.29 -15.84 2.33
N ASN A 32 -2.96 -14.77 1.89
CA ASN A 32 -2.65 -13.38 2.28
C ASN A 32 -3.43 -12.89 3.52
N PHE A 33 -4.63 -13.39 3.78
CA PHE A 33 -5.52 -12.89 4.85
C PHE A 33 -5.80 -13.89 5.97
N ARG A 34 -5.14 -15.07 6.00
CA ARG A 34 -5.39 -16.08 7.06
C ARG A 34 -4.97 -15.66 8.46
N ASN A 35 -3.91 -14.86 8.59
CA ASN A 35 -3.36 -14.47 9.89
C ASN A 35 -3.13 -12.96 9.94
N LEU A 36 -3.40 -12.36 11.10
CA LEU A 36 -3.20 -10.93 11.36
C LEU A 36 -1.80 -10.40 10.95
N PRO A 37 -0.68 -11.08 11.26
CA PRO A 37 0.65 -10.65 10.77
C PRO A 37 0.81 -10.75 9.25
N ILE A 38 0.19 -11.73 8.60
CA ILE A 38 0.25 -11.88 7.14
C ILE A 38 -0.62 -10.82 6.47
N THR A 39 -1.78 -10.50 7.04
CA THR A 39 -2.62 -9.38 6.59
C THR A 39 -1.87 -8.06 6.72
N MET A 40 -1.16 -7.82 7.83
CA MET A 40 -0.29 -6.64 7.97
C MET A 40 0.81 -6.61 6.91
N LEU A 41 1.44 -7.73 6.60
CA LEU A 41 2.42 -7.83 5.52
C LEU A 41 1.81 -7.49 4.16
N THR A 42 0.61 -8.00 3.88
CA THR A 42 -0.13 -7.73 2.63
C THR A 42 -0.49 -6.25 2.53
N LEU A 43 -0.91 -5.62 3.62
CA LEU A 43 -1.19 -4.18 3.68
C LEU A 43 0.07 -3.34 3.43
N VAL A 44 1.22 -3.77 3.96
CA VAL A 44 2.51 -3.13 3.69
C VAL A 44 2.88 -3.30 2.21
N GLN A 45 2.71 -4.48 1.62
CA GLN A 45 2.93 -4.70 0.18
C GLN A 45 2.03 -3.80 -0.68
N PHE A 46 0.78 -3.59 -0.28
CA PHE A 46 -0.12 -2.62 -0.92
C PHE A 46 0.38 -1.19 -0.84
N LEU A 47 0.92 -0.81 0.32
CA LEU A 47 1.47 0.52 0.55
C LEU A 47 2.78 0.75 -0.22
N THR A 48 3.61 -0.28 -0.38
CA THR A 48 4.88 -0.23 -1.12
C THR A 48 4.74 -0.50 -2.61
N PHE A 49 3.53 -0.80 -3.10
CA PHE A 49 3.28 -1.25 -4.47
C PHE A 49 4.10 -2.50 -4.87
N ASP A 50 4.50 -3.31 -3.89
CA ASP A 50 5.34 -4.48 -4.14
C ASP A 50 4.44 -5.68 -4.44
N ASN A 51 4.64 -6.30 -5.61
CA ASN A 51 3.98 -7.55 -6.01
C ASN A 51 2.42 -7.54 -5.98
N VAL A 52 1.78 -6.38 -5.86
CA VAL A 52 0.31 -6.23 -5.73
C VAL A 52 -0.47 -6.68 -6.97
N VAL A 53 0.18 -6.70 -8.14
CA VAL A 53 -0.41 -7.07 -9.45
C VAL A 53 -1.03 -8.46 -9.41
N TYR A 54 -0.39 -9.41 -8.71
CA TYR A 54 -0.85 -10.79 -8.62
C TYR A 54 -2.13 -10.94 -7.79
N ILE A 55 -2.43 -9.95 -6.94
CA ILE A 55 -3.61 -9.96 -6.08
C ILE A 55 -4.78 -9.29 -6.81
N TYR A 56 -4.62 -8.08 -7.34
CA TYR A 56 -5.75 -7.34 -7.92
C TYR A 56 -6.09 -7.78 -9.35
N LYS A 57 -5.14 -8.29 -10.15
CA LYS A 57 -5.41 -8.72 -11.54
C LYS A 57 -6.49 -9.80 -11.64
N PRO A 58 -6.39 -10.94 -10.93
CA PRO A 58 -7.46 -11.95 -10.96
C PRO A 58 -8.78 -11.43 -10.36
N MET A 59 -8.74 -10.46 -9.43
CA MET A 59 -9.95 -9.85 -8.87
C MET A 59 -10.67 -8.92 -9.86
N ILE A 60 -9.93 -8.19 -10.71
CA ILE A 60 -10.51 -7.30 -11.73
C ILE A 60 -11.10 -8.11 -12.90
N GLU A 61 -10.51 -9.25 -13.23
CA GLU A 61 -11.01 -10.15 -14.28
C GLU A 61 -12.38 -10.77 -13.89
N GLU A 62 -12.65 -10.96 -12.60
CA GLU A 62 -13.95 -11.42 -12.08
C GLU A 62 -14.99 -10.30 -11.96
N ASP A 63 -14.65 -9.16 -11.35
CA ASP A 63 -15.58 -8.04 -11.22
C ASP A 63 -14.90 -6.69 -11.49
N TRP A 64 -15.24 -6.10 -12.64
CA TRP A 64 -14.75 -4.79 -13.08
C TRP A 64 -15.06 -3.67 -12.07
N ARG A 65 -16.07 -3.82 -11.21
CA ARG A 65 -16.42 -2.83 -10.17
C ARG A 65 -15.34 -2.74 -9.10
N MET A 66 -14.65 -3.85 -8.83
CA MET A 66 -13.53 -3.88 -7.88
C MET A 66 -12.32 -3.09 -8.40
N SER A 67 -12.19 -2.94 -9.73
CA SER A 67 -11.13 -2.14 -10.36
C SER A 67 -11.12 -0.69 -9.87
N ILE A 68 -12.28 -0.06 -9.73
CA ILE A 68 -12.39 1.34 -9.30
C ILE A 68 -11.88 1.50 -7.86
N LEU A 69 -12.20 0.56 -6.98
CA LEU A 69 -11.76 0.59 -5.58
C LEU A 69 -10.24 0.44 -5.47
N PHE A 70 -9.65 -0.51 -6.20
CA PHE A 70 -8.19 -0.66 -6.26
C PHE A 70 -7.51 0.55 -6.90
N MET A 71 -8.08 1.12 -7.96
CA MET A 71 -7.51 2.29 -8.64
C MET A 71 -7.45 3.52 -7.72
N VAL A 72 -8.52 3.77 -6.96
CA VAL A 72 -8.55 4.85 -5.96
C VAL A 72 -7.55 4.57 -4.84
N MET A 73 -7.43 3.33 -4.37
CA MET A 73 -6.47 2.97 -3.33
C MET A 73 -5.01 3.15 -3.79
N LEU A 74 -4.69 2.73 -5.02
CA LEU A 74 -3.38 2.93 -5.64
C LEU A 74 -3.08 4.43 -5.83
N LEU A 75 -4.06 5.24 -6.24
CA LEU A 75 -3.91 6.70 -6.33
C LEU A 75 -3.60 7.34 -4.98
N VAL A 76 -4.38 6.98 -3.95
CA VAL A 76 -4.20 7.52 -2.60
C VAL A 76 -2.85 7.11 -2.02
N PHE A 77 -2.47 5.83 -2.10
CA PHE A 77 -1.16 5.40 -1.62
C PHE A 77 -0.02 6.03 -2.40
N GLY A 78 -0.16 6.23 -3.71
CA GLY A 78 0.87 6.86 -4.53
C GLY A 78 1.11 8.31 -4.14
N ILE A 79 0.02 9.08 -3.98
CA ILE A 79 0.08 10.48 -3.55
C ILE A 79 0.62 10.58 -2.12
N VAL A 80 0.14 9.73 -1.20
CA VAL A 80 0.59 9.75 0.20
C VAL A 80 2.06 9.36 0.32
N MET A 81 2.51 8.31 -0.38
CA MET A 81 3.91 7.88 -0.35
C MET A 81 4.84 8.93 -0.95
N MET A 82 4.50 9.51 -2.12
CA MET A 82 5.31 10.58 -2.69
C MET A 82 5.39 11.78 -1.75
N ASN A 83 4.29 12.16 -1.10
CA ASN A 83 4.28 13.31 -0.20
C ASN A 83 5.03 13.04 1.11
N LEU A 84 4.92 11.84 1.68
CA LEU A 84 5.66 11.43 2.88
C LEU A 84 7.16 11.39 2.60
N VAL A 85 7.57 10.73 1.51
CA VAL A 85 8.98 10.62 1.12
C VAL A 85 9.55 12.01 0.81
N THR A 86 8.82 12.86 0.09
CA THR A 86 9.26 14.24 -0.18
C THR A 86 9.40 15.04 1.10
N ALA A 87 8.45 14.95 2.03
CA ALA A 87 8.54 15.63 3.32
C ALA A 87 9.76 15.16 4.13
N ILE A 88 10.03 13.85 4.16
CA ILE A 88 11.20 13.28 4.83
C ILE A 88 12.50 13.78 4.19
N ILE A 89 12.62 13.70 2.85
CA ILE A 89 13.82 14.14 2.13
C ILE A 89 14.08 15.63 2.37
N VAL A 90 13.05 16.47 2.29
CA VAL A 90 13.17 17.91 2.54
C VAL A 90 13.58 18.16 3.98
N ASN A 91 12.98 17.47 4.95
CA ASN A 91 13.32 17.65 6.36
C ASN A 91 14.77 17.25 6.63
N SER A 92 15.24 16.13 6.07
CA SER A 92 16.63 15.70 6.18
C SER A 92 17.62 16.64 5.48
N ALA A 93 17.26 17.18 4.30
CA ALA A 93 18.10 18.14 3.59
C ALA A 93 18.21 19.48 4.35
N LEU A 94 17.12 19.92 4.98
CA LEU A 94 17.08 21.16 5.76
C LEU A 94 17.86 21.01 7.07
N GLU A 95 17.76 19.85 7.73
CA GLU A 95 18.54 19.51 8.93
C GLU A 95 20.05 19.46 8.65
N GLN A 96 20.47 18.85 7.53
CA GLN A 96 21.87 18.87 7.09
C GLN A 96 22.38 20.29 6.78
N ALA A 97 21.58 21.11 6.09
CA ALA A 97 21.96 22.49 5.78
C ALA A 97 22.11 23.38 7.03
N MET A 98 21.33 23.11 8.09
CA MET A 98 21.49 23.79 9.37
C MET A 98 22.76 23.35 10.09
N GLN A 99 23.05 22.04 10.13
CA GLN A 99 24.28 21.52 10.73
C GLN A 99 25.55 22.07 10.05
N ASP A 100 25.57 22.14 8.71
CA ASP A 100 26.71 22.72 7.97
C ASP A 100 26.92 24.21 8.29
N LYS A 101 25.84 24.99 8.45
CA LYS A 101 25.94 26.42 8.82
C LYS A 101 26.51 26.63 10.22
N ASP A 102 26.13 25.81 11.18
CA ASP A 102 26.61 25.93 12.55
C ASP A 102 28.08 25.45 12.66
N MET A 103 28.48 24.45 11.88
CA MET A 103 29.88 24.03 11.75
C MET A 103 30.78 25.14 11.18
N VAL A 104 30.34 25.83 10.13
CA VAL A 104 31.12 26.93 9.51
C VAL A 104 31.29 28.10 10.48
N LYS A 105 30.25 28.45 11.25
CA LYS A 105 30.35 29.51 12.25
C LYS A 105 31.27 29.16 13.42
N GLY A 106 31.23 27.91 13.90
CA GLY A 106 32.11 27.45 14.99
C GLY A 106 33.60 27.40 14.61
N VAL A 107 33.91 27.24 13.31
CA VAL A 107 35.29 27.30 12.81
C VAL A 107 35.78 28.74 12.62
N GLU A 108 34.89 29.70 12.35
CA GLU A 108 35.25 31.11 12.19
C GLU A 108 35.48 31.83 13.53
N GLU A 109 34.91 31.30 14.62
CA GLU A 109 35.07 31.83 15.99
C GLU A 109 36.25 31.20 16.78
N ALA A 110 37.01 30.28 16.19
CA ALA A 110 38.15 29.58 16.81
C ALA A 110 39.50 29.98 16.18
#